data_AF-A0A924ISG5-F1
#
_entry.id   AF-A0A924ISG5-F1
#
_cell.length_a   1.000
_cell.length_b   1.000
_cell.length_c   1.000
_cell.angle_alpha   90.00
_cell.angle_beta   90.00
_cell.angle_gamma   90.00
#
_symmetry.space_group_name_H-M   'P 1'
#
loop_
_entity.id
_entity.type
_entity.pdbx_description
1 polymer ?
#
loop_
_entity_poly.entity_id
_entity_poly.type
_entity_poly.pdbx_seq_one_letter_code
_entity_poly.pdbx_strand_id
1 'polypeptide(L)'
;MEVLERENTALTQAADVSLIAAVRALADGPLAELVDDIDQRGIYPKSVLQRLGEIGGLSAHINQPGRVADYGLAIRAMTEISRVCGATGFMVWCHDVCGVYMEKSGNPHLMGDALTRHNAGNTLGATGMSNPMKTFAGIETFLLHAQKIDGGYRINGTLPWVSNLGPDHYFGAVADIANADASAPKTEVMFMVHCDAPGVELRNCPS
;
A
#
# COMPACT_ATOMS: atom_id res chain seq x y z
N MET A 1 -3.34 37.88 -8.54
CA MET A 1 -3.90 36.59 -8.10
C MET A 1 -4.10 35.67 -9.31
N GLU A 2 -4.84 36.10 -10.32
CA GLU A 2 -5.17 35.29 -11.51
C GLU A 2 -3.96 34.87 -12.39
N VAL A 3 -2.92 35.69 -12.52
CA VAL A 3 -1.71 35.36 -13.30
C VAL A 3 -0.85 34.29 -12.60
N LEU A 4 -0.70 34.41 -11.27
CA LEU A 4 0.05 33.46 -10.45
C LEU A 4 -0.64 32.09 -10.40
N GLU A 5 -1.98 32.06 -10.35
CA GLU A 5 -2.76 30.81 -10.39
C GLU A 5 -2.63 30.08 -11.74
N ARG A 6 -2.59 30.83 -12.85
CA ARG A 6 -2.41 30.25 -14.20
C ARG A 6 -1.00 29.68 -14.40
N GLU A 7 0.04 30.37 -13.93
CA GLU A 7 1.42 29.85 -13.97
C GLU A 7 1.58 28.59 -13.11
N ASN A 8 0.99 28.57 -11.92
CA ASN A 8 1.06 27.42 -11.01
C ASN A 8 0.30 26.19 -11.58
N THR A 9 -0.83 26.43 -12.25
CA THR A 9 -1.60 25.39 -12.95
C THR A 9 -0.80 24.79 -14.12
N ALA A 10 -0.16 25.63 -14.94
CA ALA A 10 0.65 25.17 -16.07
C ALA A 10 1.88 24.37 -15.64
N LEU A 11 2.56 24.80 -14.57
CA LEU A 11 3.71 24.08 -14.00
C LEU A 11 3.31 22.71 -13.43
N THR A 12 2.18 22.65 -12.71
CA THR A 12 1.64 21.39 -12.18
C THR A 12 1.27 20.44 -13.32
N GLN A 13 0.59 20.93 -14.35
CA GLN A 13 0.22 20.13 -15.51
C GLN A 13 1.45 19.61 -16.29
N ALA A 14 2.50 20.42 -16.41
CA ALA A 14 3.76 19.99 -17.05
C ALA A 14 4.49 18.92 -16.22
N ALA A 15 4.52 19.06 -14.90
CA ALA A 15 5.08 18.06 -13.99
C ALA A 15 4.31 16.73 -14.05
N ASP A 16 2.98 16.79 -14.11
CA ASP A 16 2.11 15.62 -14.24
C ASP A 16 2.34 14.88 -15.56
N VAL A 17 2.44 15.61 -16.67
CA VAL A 17 2.76 15.04 -17.98
C VAL A 17 4.14 14.39 -17.96
N SER A 18 5.12 15.03 -17.32
CA SER A 18 6.47 14.48 -17.16
C SER A 18 6.48 13.19 -16.34
N LEU A 19 5.70 13.12 -15.25
CA LEU A 19 5.58 11.92 -14.43
C LEU A 19 4.98 10.76 -15.21
N ILE A 20 3.85 10.98 -15.90
CA ILE A 20 3.18 9.93 -16.67
C ILE A 20 4.09 9.42 -17.80
N ALA A 21 4.84 10.31 -18.46
CA ALA A 21 5.82 9.90 -19.47
C ALA A 21 6.94 9.03 -18.86
N ALA A 22 7.44 9.37 -17.68
CA ALA A 22 8.47 8.58 -16.98
C ALA A 22 7.95 7.21 -16.53
N VAL A 23 6.74 7.14 -15.98
CA VAL A 23 6.08 5.89 -15.60
C VAL A 23 5.86 5.01 -16.84
N ARG A 24 5.39 5.58 -17.94
CA ARG A 24 5.21 4.87 -19.21
C ARG A 24 6.53 4.31 -19.74
N ALA A 25 7.61 5.09 -19.72
CA ALA A 25 8.92 4.62 -20.17
C ALA A 25 9.44 3.44 -19.33
N LEU A 26 9.20 3.46 -18.01
CA LEU A 26 9.53 2.33 -17.13
C LEU A 26 8.65 1.10 -17.41
N ALA A 27 7.36 1.33 -17.68
CA ALA A 27 6.41 0.27 -18.02
C ALA A 27 6.75 -0.40 -19.36
N ASP A 28 6.97 0.37 -20.41
CA ASP A 28 7.24 -0.13 -21.77
C ASP A 28 8.65 -0.71 -21.97
N GLY A 29 9.59 -0.43 -21.04
CA GLY A 29 10.93 -0.98 -21.06
C GLY A 29 11.13 -2.03 -19.95
N PRO A 30 11.74 -1.66 -18.80
CA PRO A 30 12.12 -2.63 -17.77
C PRO A 30 10.99 -3.53 -17.25
N LEU A 31 9.76 -3.04 -17.14
CA LEU A 31 8.64 -3.91 -16.73
C LEU A 31 8.23 -4.87 -17.85
N ALA A 32 8.13 -4.40 -19.10
CA ALA A 32 7.80 -5.22 -20.27
C ALA A 32 8.76 -6.40 -20.43
N GLU A 33 10.06 -6.19 -20.17
CA GLU A 33 11.09 -7.24 -20.20
C GLU A 33 10.89 -8.33 -19.13
N LEU A 34 10.13 -8.06 -18.06
CA LEU A 34 9.92 -8.98 -16.94
C LEU A 34 8.55 -9.68 -16.96
N VAL A 35 7.63 -9.30 -17.85
CA VAL A 35 6.22 -9.76 -17.78
C VAL A 35 6.09 -11.28 -17.82
N ASP A 36 6.79 -11.93 -18.76
CA ASP A 36 6.74 -13.39 -18.89
C ASP A 36 7.27 -14.09 -17.63
N ASP A 37 8.30 -13.53 -17.00
CA ASP A 37 8.88 -14.06 -15.77
C ASP A 37 8.00 -13.85 -14.55
N ILE A 38 7.30 -12.71 -14.49
CA ILE A 38 6.31 -12.43 -13.46
C ILE A 38 5.18 -13.45 -13.56
N ASP A 39 4.65 -13.68 -14.76
CA ASP A 39 3.50 -14.55 -14.99
C ASP A 39 3.83 -16.04 -14.83
N GLN A 40 4.88 -16.51 -15.51
CA GLN A 40 5.21 -17.93 -15.58
C GLN A 40 6.05 -18.42 -14.40
N ARG A 41 6.85 -17.54 -13.80
CA ARG A 41 7.81 -17.91 -12.74
C ARG A 41 7.51 -17.26 -11.39
N GLY A 42 6.49 -16.40 -11.30
CA GLY A 42 6.13 -15.72 -10.06
C GLY A 42 7.20 -14.77 -9.55
N ILE A 43 8.03 -14.21 -10.44
CA ILE A 43 9.09 -13.27 -10.05
C ILE A 43 8.46 -12.00 -9.48
N TYR A 44 8.93 -11.59 -8.29
CA TYR A 44 8.52 -10.35 -7.67
C TYR A 44 9.28 -9.16 -8.28
N PRO A 45 8.61 -8.16 -8.91
CA PRO A 45 9.26 -7.07 -9.64
C PRO A 45 9.74 -5.94 -8.70
N LYS A 46 10.50 -6.28 -7.64
CA LYS A 46 10.94 -5.33 -6.59
C LYS A 46 11.65 -4.11 -7.16
N SER A 47 12.57 -4.30 -8.11
CA SER A 47 13.34 -3.20 -8.71
C SER A 47 12.45 -2.23 -9.48
N VAL A 48 11.42 -2.70 -10.16
CA VAL A 48 10.45 -1.85 -10.86
C VAL A 48 9.64 -1.03 -9.86
N LEU A 49 9.15 -1.65 -8.78
CA LEU A 49 8.40 -0.95 -7.74
C LEU A 49 9.25 0.12 -7.04
N GLN A 50 10.50 -0.18 -6.70
CA GLN A 50 11.42 0.80 -6.12
C GLN A 50 11.70 1.96 -7.09
N ARG A 51 11.93 1.64 -8.38
CA ARG A 51 12.15 2.67 -9.39
C ARG A 51 10.93 3.55 -9.63
N LEU A 52 9.71 3.00 -9.52
CA LEU A 52 8.47 3.77 -9.54
C LEU A 52 8.42 4.78 -8.39
N GLY A 53 8.85 4.39 -7.19
CA GLY A 53 8.97 5.27 -6.04
C GLY A 53 9.97 6.41 -6.29
N GLU A 54 11.16 6.09 -6.80
CA GLU A 54 12.22 7.06 -7.10
C GLU A 54 11.78 8.15 -8.10
N ILE A 55 10.95 7.80 -9.09
CA ILE A 55 10.42 8.76 -10.07
C ILE A 55 9.14 9.45 -9.61
N GLY A 56 8.65 9.16 -8.39
CA GLY A 56 7.45 9.76 -7.79
C GLY A 56 6.13 9.08 -8.14
N GLY A 57 6.15 7.96 -8.88
CA GLY A 57 4.98 7.22 -9.35
C GLY A 57 4.13 6.58 -8.26
N LEU A 58 4.66 6.42 -7.04
CA LEU A 58 3.97 5.81 -5.89
C LEU A 58 3.48 6.85 -4.85
N SER A 59 3.52 8.13 -5.19
CA SER A 59 3.39 9.20 -4.19
C SER A 59 2.29 10.22 -4.49
N ALA A 60 1.61 10.08 -5.63
CA ALA A 60 0.62 11.05 -6.11
C ALA A 60 -0.64 11.13 -5.25
N HIS A 61 -1.05 10.04 -4.62
CA HIS A 61 -2.27 9.95 -3.83
C HIS A 61 -2.11 10.45 -2.37
N ILE A 62 -0.91 10.89 -1.96
CA ILE A 62 -0.59 11.34 -0.60
C ILE A 62 -0.19 12.81 -0.59
N ASN A 63 -0.60 13.53 0.46
CA ASN A 63 -0.19 14.92 0.64
C ASN A 63 1.31 15.01 0.99
N GLN A 64 2.00 15.94 0.34
CA GLN A 64 3.40 16.24 0.59
C GLN A 64 3.60 17.74 0.81
N PRO A 65 4.71 18.17 1.43
CA PRO A 65 5.05 19.59 1.52
C PRO A 65 5.04 20.24 0.13
N GLY A 66 4.12 21.17 -0.10
CA GLY A 66 3.99 21.88 -1.38
C GLY A 66 3.23 21.14 -2.49
N ARG A 67 2.68 19.94 -2.23
CA ARG A 67 1.91 19.16 -3.22
C ARG A 67 0.71 18.47 -2.57
N VAL A 68 -0.48 18.79 -3.05
CA VAL A 68 -1.74 18.15 -2.60
C VAL A 68 -1.90 16.79 -3.27
N ALA A 69 -2.54 15.85 -2.58
CA ALA A 69 -2.88 14.55 -3.14
C ALA A 69 -3.71 14.69 -4.43
N ASP A 70 -3.28 14.00 -5.50
CA ASP A 70 -3.99 13.85 -6.77
C ASP A 70 -4.20 12.35 -7.06
N TYR A 71 -5.38 11.87 -6.70
CA TYR A 71 -5.82 10.50 -7.00
C TYR A 71 -5.96 10.25 -8.51
N GLY A 72 -6.33 11.27 -9.29
CA GLY A 72 -6.43 11.13 -10.74
C GLY A 72 -5.09 10.86 -11.38
N LEU A 73 -4.03 11.55 -10.93
CA LEU A 73 -2.66 11.30 -11.37
C LEU A 73 -2.15 9.92 -10.93
N ALA A 74 -2.41 9.51 -9.69
CA ALA A 74 -2.07 8.16 -9.22
C ALA A 74 -2.73 7.07 -10.07
N ILE A 75 -4.03 7.21 -10.36
CA ILE A 75 -4.79 6.29 -11.21
C ILE A 75 -4.22 6.26 -12.63
N ARG A 76 -3.87 7.42 -13.22
CA ARG A 76 -3.23 7.46 -14.55
C ARG A 76 -1.88 6.76 -14.55
N ALA A 77 -1.04 6.97 -13.54
CA ALA A 77 0.25 6.29 -13.42
C ALA A 77 0.06 4.77 -13.30
N MET A 78 -0.85 4.33 -12.42
CA MET A 78 -1.22 2.91 -12.25
C MET A 78 -1.79 2.31 -13.54
N THR A 79 -2.50 3.09 -14.35
CA THR A 79 -3.05 2.67 -15.65
C THR A 79 -1.93 2.35 -16.65
N GLU A 80 -0.89 3.18 -16.75
CA GLU A 80 0.26 2.92 -17.63
C GLU A 80 0.99 1.63 -17.26
N ILE A 81 1.13 1.36 -15.96
CA ILE A 81 1.75 0.14 -15.43
C ILE A 81 0.87 -1.08 -15.72
N SER A 82 -0.42 -0.97 -15.43
CA SER A 82 -1.40 -2.06 -15.58
C SER A 82 -1.63 -2.44 -17.04
N ARG A 83 -1.42 -1.52 -17.98
CA ARG A 83 -1.47 -1.79 -19.42
C ARG A 83 -0.42 -2.83 -19.84
N VAL A 84 0.72 -2.86 -19.16
CA VAL A 84 1.82 -3.80 -19.45
C VAL A 84 1.73 -5.04 -18.56
N CYS A 85 1.51 -4.87 -17.25
CA CYS A 85 1.42 -5.99 -16.30
C CYS A 85 0.36 -5.72 -15.24
N GLY A 86 -0.78 -6.44 -15.33
CA GLY A 86 -1.87 -6.32 -14.35
C GLY A 86 -1.46 -6.71 -12.93
N ALA A 87 -0.60 -7.72 -12.76
CA ALA A 87 -0.08 -8.13 -11.45
C ALA A 87 0.75 -7.02 -10.80
N THR A 88 1.63 -6.38 -11.56
CA THR A 88 2.43 -5.24 -11.07
C THR A 88 1.55 -4.02 -10.78
N GLY A 89 0.56 -3.75 -11.63
CA GLY A 89 -0.45 -2.71 -11.38
C GLY A 89 -1.19 -2.94 -10.05
N PHE A 90 -1.56 -4.18 -9.76
CA PHE A 90 -2.18 -4.54 -8.48
C PHE A 90 -1.24 -4.39 -7.28
N MET A 91 0.06 -4.69 -7.43
CA MET A 91 1.06 -4.42 -6.40
C MET A 91 1.20 -2.92 -6.11
N VAL A 92 1.15 -2.07 -7.14
CA VAL A 92 1.15 -0.60 -6.99
C VAL A 92 -0.10 -0.14 -6.23
N TRP A 93 -1.27 -0.70 -6.54
CA TRP A 93 -2.48 -0.46 -5.77
C TRP A 93 -2.33 -0.87 -4.30
N CYS A 94 -1.78 -2.05 -4.01
CA CYS A 94 -1.53 -2.50 -2.63
C CYS A 94 -0.59 -1.53 -1.89
N HIS A 95 0.47 -1.08 -2.55
CA HIS A 95 1.43 -0.14 -1.99
C HIS A 95 0.79 1.21 -1.68
N ASP A 96 0.05 1.78 -2.63
CA ASP A 96 -0.63 3.07 -2.45
C ASP A 96 -1.64 3.01 -1.30
N VAL A 97 -2.44 1.95 -1.26
CA VAL A 97 -3.42 1.75 -0.19
C VAL A 97 -2.75 1.60 1.18
N CYS A 98 -1.59 0.93 1.26
CA CYS A 98 -0.79 0.89 2.48
C CYS A 98 -0.33 2.31 2.92
N GLY A 99 0.04 3.16 1.96
CA GLY A 99 0.38 4.57 2.21
C GLY A 99 -0.81 5.36 2.77
N VAL A 100 -2.03 5.10 2.26
CA VAL A 100 -3.26 5.70 2.80
C VAL A 100 -3.49 5.26 4.25
N TYR A 101 -3.25 4.00 4.61
CA TYR A 101 -3.35 3.54 5.99
C TYR A 101 -2.42 4.31 6.91
N MET A 102 -1.17 4.51 6.48
CA MET A 102 -0.17 5.27 7.21
C MET A 102 -0.59 6.74 7.37
N GLU A 103 -0.98 7.42 6.28
CA GLU A 103 -1.41 8.83 6.29
C GLU A 103 -2.65 9.06 7.16
N LYS A 104 -3.65 8.17 7.08
CA LYS A 104 -4.93 8.32 7.78
C LYS A 104 -4.92 7.79 9.22
N SER A 105 -3.85 7.12 9.65
CA SER A 105 -3.76 6.54 11.00
C SER A 105 -3.75 7.59 12.12
N GLY A 106 -3.29 8.82 11.84
CA GLY A 106 -2.99 9.82 12.86
C GLY A 106 -1.82 9.42 13.78
N ASN A 107 -1.09 8.34 13.48
CA ASN A 107 0.03 7.86 14.26
C ASN A 107 1.34 8.55 13.81
N PRO A 108 1.98 9.36 14.68
CA PRO A 108 3.21 10.07 14.32
C PRO A 108 4.35 9.15 13.85
N HIS A 109 4.39 7.89 14.30
CA HIS A 109 5.41 6.93 13.89
C HIS A 109 5.22 6.37 12.48
N LEU A 110 3.97 6.38 11.97
CA LEU A 110 3.67 5.97 10.60
C LEU A 110 3.71 7.15 9.62
N MET A 111 3.74 8.38 10.15
CA MET A 111 3.86 9.61 9.37
C MET A 111 5.33 10.06 9.31
N GLY A 112 5.58 11.25 8.75
CA GLY A 112 6.94 11.80 8.64
C GLY A 112 7.85 10.90 7.82
N ASP A 113 9.02 10.57 8.35
CA ASP A 113 10.05 9.77 7.66
C ASP A 113 9.52 8.41 7.18
N ALA A 114 8.68 7.73 7.97
CA ALA A 114 8.14 6.43 7.57
C ALA A 114 7.29 6.53 6.29
N LEU A 115 6.37 7.50 6.24
CA LEU A 115 5.53 7.75 5.06
C LEU A 115 6.35 8.28 3.89
N THR A 116 7.35 9.13 4.13
CA THR A 116 8.25 9.61 3.08
C THR A 116 9.02 8.46 2.42
N ARG A 117 9.61 7.55 3.21
CA ARG A 117 10.32 6.37 2.69
C ARG A 117 9.38 5.41 1.96
N HIS A 118 8.15 5.23 2.46
CA HIS A 118 7.13 4.43 1.78
C HIS A 118 6.80 5.02 0.41
N ASN A 119 6.46 6.32 0.34
CA ASN A 119 6.12 7.01 -0.91
C ASN A 119 7.27 7.03 -1.94
N ALA A 120 8.51 7.01 -1.47
CA ALA A 120 9.71 6.95 -2.31
C ALA A 120 10.07 5.50 -2.73
N GLY A 121 9.29 4.49 -2.33
CA GLY A 121 9.54 3.09 -2.63
C GLY A 121 10.70 2.47 -1.87
N ASN A 122 11.27 3.14 -0.87
CA ASN A 122 12.33 2.58 -0.02
C ASN A 122 11.82 1.44 0.86
N THR A 123 10.54 1.49 1.22
CA THR A 123 9.79 0.38 1.80
C THR A 123 8.61 0.06 0.91
N LEU A 124 8.15 -1.18 0.90
CA LEU A 124 6.97 -1.59 0.12
C LEU A 124 5.86 -2.03 1.07
N GLY A 125 4.62 -2.00 0.57
CA GLY A 125 3.43 -2.17 1.41
C GLY A 125 2.36 -3.06 0.81
N ALA A 126 1.68 -3.78 1.69
CA ALA A 126 0.64 -4.73 1.39
C ALA A 126 -0.68 -4.39 2.10
N THR A 127 -1.75 -5.08 1.71
CA THR A 127 -3.07 -4.93 2.34
C THR A 127 -3.65 -6.28 2.77
N GLY A 128 -3.87 -6.42 4.09
CA GLY A 128 -4.50 -7.57 4.73
C GLY A 128 -6.00 -7.38 4.96
N MET A 129 -6.67 -6.54 4.16
CA MET A 129 -8.06 -6.13 4.43
C MET A 129 -9.14 -7.09 3.89
N SER A 130 -8.78 -8.13 3.15
CA SER A 130 -9.76 -9.06 2.57
C SER A 130 -10.64 -9.73 3.64
N ASN A 131 -10.03 -10.27 4.71
CA ASN A 131 -10.78 -10.89 5.80
C ASN A 131 -11.67 -9.88 6.57
N PRO A 132 -11.18 -8.69 6.95
CA PRO A 132 -12.03 -7.64 7.52
C PRO A 132 -13.23 -7.29 6.63
N MET A 133 -13.01 -7.07 5.32
CA MET A 133 -14.10 -6.72 4.40
C MET A 133 -15.14 -7.84 4.26
N LYS A 134 -14.70 -9.11 4.18
CA LYS A 134 -15.61 -10.27 4.17
C LYS A 134 -16.37 -10.41 5.49
N THR A 135 -15.74 -10.07 6.61
CA THR A 135 -16.40 -10.07 7.92
C THR A 135 -17.48 -9.01 8.01
N PHE A 136 -17.22 -7.78 7.57
CA PHE A 136 -18.22 -6.71 7.54
C PHE A 136 -19.38 -7.00 6.58
N ALA A 137 -19.12 -7.77 5.52
CA ALA A 137 -20.14 -8.26 4.60
C ALA A 137 -20.92 -9.50 5.12
N GLY A 138 -20.58 -10.03 6.31
CA GLY A 138 -21.24 -11.21 6.89
C GLY A 138 -20.88 -12.53 6.21
N ILE A 139 -19.79 -12.59 5.46
CA ILE A 139 -19.35 -13.78 4.71
C ILE A 139 -18.52 -14.73 5.58
N GLU A 140 -17.69 -14.17 6.47
CA GLU A 140 -16.84 -14.94 7.39
C GLU A 140 -16.64 -14.20 8.72
N THR A 141 -15.80 -14.75 9.61
CA THR A 141 -15.44 -14.10 10.88
C THR A 141 -14.02 -13.53 10.81
N PHE A 142 -13.69 -12.61 11.73
CA PHE A 142 -12.32 -12.14 11.87
C PHE A 142 -11.37 -13.31 12.13
N LEU A 143 -10.25 -13.32 11.41
CA LEU A 143 -9.19 -14.32 11.55
C LEU A 143 -8.05 -13.85 12.45
N LEU A 144 -8.03 -12.55 12.77
CA LEU A 144 -7.08 -11.96 13.71
C LEU A 144 -7.83 -11.46 14.93
N HIS A 145 -7.32 -11.79 16.10
CA HIS A 145 -7.88 -11.44 17.39
C HIS A 145 -6.86 -10.63 18.20
N ALA A 146 -7.31 -9.50 18.74
CA ALA A 146 -6.52 -8.59 19.56
C ALA A 146 -6.86 -8.76 21.05
N GLN A 147 -5.84 -9.06 21.85
CA GLN A 147 -5.93 -9.02 23.31
C GLN A 147 -5.29 -7.73 23.82
N LYS A 148 -6.02 -6.91 24.58
CA LYS A 148 -5.45 -5.76 25.30
C LYS A 148 -4.41 -6.26 26.31
N ILE A 149 -3.21 -5.68 26.25
CA ILE A 149 -2.12 -5.90 27.20
C ILE A 149 -1.59 -4.54 27.66
N ASP A 150 -0.73 -4.53 28.68
CA ASP A 150 -0.05 -3.29 29.05
C ASP A 150 0.75 -2.75 27.86
N GLY A 151 0.59 -1.46 27.57
CA GLY A 151 1.24 -0.79 26.45
C GLY A 151 0.70 -1.08 25.04
N GLY A 152 -0.36 -1.89 24.86
CA GLY A 152 -0.94 -2.08 23.52
C GLY A 152 -1.80 -3.33 23.34
N TYR A 153 -1.59 -4.02 22.21
CA TYR A 153 -2.35 -5.21 21.82
C TYR A 153 -1.43 -6.36 21.45
N ARG A 154 -1.77 -7.57 21.88
CA ARG A 154 -1.24 -8.82 21.33
C ARG A 154 -2.18 -9.33 20.26
N ILE A 155 -1.72 -9.40 19.02
CA ILE A 155 -2.48 -9.94 17.89
C ILE A 155 -2.14 -11.42 17.70
N ASN A 156 -3.15 -12.27 17.55
CA ASN A 156 -2.99 -13.68 17.19
C ASN A 156 -3.92 -14.05 16.04
N GLY A 157 -3.42 -14.88 15.12
CA GLY A 157 -4.21 -15.41 14.01
C GLY A 157 -3.38 -15.62 12.76
N THR A 158 -4.04 -15.86 11.63
CA THR A 158 -3.39 -16.02 10.32
C THR A 158 -4.29 -15.46 9.24
N LEU A 159 -3.74 -14.55 8.41
CA LEU A 159 -4.43 -14.03 7.24
C LEU A 159 -3.98 -14.76 5.98
N PRO A 160 -4.88 -15.39 5.23
CA PRO A 160 -4.56 -15.91 3.91
C PRO A 160 -4.64 -14.78 2.87
N TRP A 161 -3.92 -14.96 1.75
CA TRP A 161 -4.08 -14.15 0.53
C TRP A 161 -3.77 -12.64 0.68
N VAL A 162 -2.84 -12.28 1.55
CA VAL A 162 -2.36 -10.90 1.68
C VAL A 162 -1.39 -10.62 0.52
N SER A 163 -1.82 -9.76 -0.41
CA SER A 163 -1.07 -9.47 -1.63
C SER A 163 0.05 -8.46 -1.39
N ASN A 164 1.13 -8.55 -2.21
CA ASN A 164 2.32 -7.71 -2.13
C ASN A 164 3.14 -7.83 -0.83
N LEU A 165 3.03 -8.96 -0.11
CA LEU A 165 3.88 -9.23 1.05
C LEU A 165 5.33 -9.52 0.64
N GLY A 166 6.25 -9.10 1.51
CA GLY A 166 7.68 -9.38 1.44
C GLY A 166 8.28 -9.28 2.84
N PRO A 167 9.45 -9.88 3.08
CA PRO A 167 10.04 -9.97 4.43
C PRO A 167 10.31 -8.61 5.07
N ASP A 168 10.55 -7.58 4.27
CA ASP A 168 10.86 -6.19 4.67
C ASP A 168 9.72 -5.21 4.35
N HIS A 169 8.49 -5.70 4.16
CA HIS A 169 7.35 -4.86 3.80
C HIS A 169 6.51 -4.46 5.01
N TYR A 170 5.72 -3.39 4.87
CA TYR A 170 4.60 -3.11 5.76
C TYR A 170 3.32 -3.79 5.27
N PHE A 171 2.38 -4.05 6.18
CA PHE A 171 0.99 -4.31 5.80
C PHE A 171 0.02 -3.79 6.86
N GLY A 172 -1.17 -3.39 6.40
CA GLY A 172 -2.30 -3.03 7.26
C GLY A 172 -3.30 -4.18 7.40
N ALA A 173 -3.82 -4.38 8.60
CA ALA A 173 -4.85 -5.37 8.90
C ALA A 173 -5.79 -4.89 10.01
N VAL A 174 -6.87 -5.64 10.24
CA VAL A 174 -7.83 -5.40 11.32
C VAL A 174 -8.01 -6.68 12.13
N ALA A 175 -8.12 -6.52 13.44
CA ALA A 175 -8.46 -7.58 14.37
C ALA A 175 -9.66 -7.15 15.22
N ASP A 176 -10.53 -8.10 15.57
CA ASP A 176 -11.51 -7.85 16.62
C ASP A 176 -10.84 -7.89 17.99
N ILE A 177 -11.33 -7.07 18.90
CA ILE A 177 -10.82 -7.00 20.27
C ILE A 177 -11.61 -7.98 21.11
N ALA A 178 -10.89 -8.90 21.77
CA ALA A 178 -11.51 -9.83 22.70
C ALA A 178 -12.18 -9.07 23.86
N ASN A 179 -13.50 -9.22 23.97
CA ASN A 179 -14.29 -8.68 25.07
C ASN A 179 -14.54 -9.78 26.12
N ALA A 180 -14.40 -9.43 27.40
CA ALA A 180 -14.74 -10.33 28.50
C ALA A 180 -16.25 -10.59 28.59
N ASP A 181 -17.06 -9.65 28.11
CA ASP A 181 -18.52 -9.74 28.01
C ASP A 181 -18.91 -10.03 26.56
N ALA A 182 -19.46 -11.23 26.32
CA ALA A 182 -19.93 -11.66 25.00
C ALA A 182 -21.17 -10.89 24.51
N SER A 183 -21.85 -10.15 25.38
CA SER A 183 -22.99 -9.30 25.03
C SER A 183 -22.59 -7.88 24.63
N ALA A 184 -21.34 -7.48 24.87
CA ALA A 184 -20.83 -6.18 24.49
C ALA A 184 -20.67 -6.07 22.96
N PRO A 185 -20.87 -4.88 22.37
CA PRO A 185 -20.59 -4.65 20.95
C PRO A 185 -19.17 -5.08 20.60
N LYS A 186 -19.01 -5.76 19.46
CA LYS A 186 -17.69 -6.03 18.91
C LYS A 186 -16.99 -4.71 18.63
N THR A 187 -15.73 -4.63 19.02
CA THR A 187 -14.86 -3.49 18.72
C THR A 187 -13.67 -4.01 17.97
N GLU A 188 -13.16 -3.23 17.02
CA GLU A 188 -11.99 -3.61 16.23
C GLU A 188 -10.84 -2.65 16.42
N VAL A 189 -9.64 -3.12 16.07
CA VAL A 189 -8.44 -2.30 15.94
C VAL A 189 -7.82 -2.53 14.56
N MET A 190 -7.59 -1.44 13.83
CA MET A 190 -6.72 -1.45 12.66
C MET A 190 -5.29 -1.19 13.11
N PHE A 191 -4.35 -1.94 12.56
CA PHE A 191 -2.94 -1.83 12.91
C PHE A 191 -2.04 -2.04 11.69
N MET A 192 -0.84 -1.50 11.78
CA MET A 192 0.23 -1.68 10.79
C MET A 192 1.30 -2.60 11.36
N VAL A 193 1.84 -3.48 10.52
CA VAL A 193 2.89 -4.43 10.88
C VAL A 193 4.03 -4.31 9.89
N HIS A 194 5.26 -4.32 10.39
CA HIS A 194 6.43 -4.57 9.56
C HIS A 194 6.69 -6.09 9.53
N CYS A 195 6.92 -6.67 8.37
CA CYS A 195 6.91 -8.13 8.20
C CYS A 195 8.07 -8.86 8.90
N ASP A 196 9.14 -8.15 9.27
CA ASP A 196 10.25 -8.69 10.08
C ASP A 196 10.03 -8.53 11.60
N ALA A 197 8.89 -7.96 12.03
CA ALA A 197 8.64 -7.71 13.43
C ALA A 197 8.58 -9.03 14.23
N PRO A 198 9.05 -9.04 15.49
CA PRO A 198 9.01 -10.23 16.33
C PRO A 198 7.62 -10.86 16.41
N GLY A 199 7.53 -12.16 16.11
CA GLY A 199 6.28 -12.93 16.14
C GLY A 199 5.47 -12.91 14.83
N VAL A 200 5.96 -12.24 13.79
CA VAL A 200 5.39 -12.30 12.43
C VAL A 200 6.07 -13.41 11.65
N GLU A 201 5.28 -14.27 11.00
CA GLU A 201 5.77 -15.35 10.15
C GLU A 201 5.10 -15.24 8.78
N LEU A 202 5.90 -15.20 7.71
CA LEU A 202 5.41 -15.29 6.34
C LEU A 202 5.40 -16.75 5.91
N ARG A 203 4.24 -17.23 5.46
CA ARG A 203 4.08 -18.59 4.91
C ARG A 203 3.76 -18.48 3.44
N ASN A 204 4.39 -19.34 2.63
CA ASN A 204 4.02 -19.48 1.23
C ASN A 204 2.57 -19.94 1.15
N CYS A 205 1.82 -19.37 0.21
CA CYS A 205 0.48 -19.87 -0.10
C CYS A 205 0.59 -21.35 -0.48
N PRO A 206 -0.33 -22.22 -0.01
CA PRO A 206 -0.41 -23.58 -0.51
C PRO A 206 -0.64 -23.52 -2.02
N SER A 207 0.30 -24.07 -2.79
CA SER A 207 0.20 -24.29 -4.24
C SER A 207 -0.57 -25.56 -4.54
#